data_AF-A0A438F232-F1
#
_entry.id   AF-A0A438F232-F1
#
_cell.length_a   1.000
_cell.length_b   1.000
_cell.length_c   1.000
_cell.angle_alpha   90.00
_cell.angle_beta   90.00
_cell.angle_gamma   90.00
#
_symmetry.space_group_name_H-M   'P 1'
#
loop_
_entity.id
_entity.type
_entity.pdbx_description
1 polymer ?
#
loop_
_entity_poly.entity_id
_entity_poly.type
_entity_poly.pdbx_seq_one_letter_code
_entity_poly.pdbx_strand_id
1 'polypeptide(L)'
;MWEELGAIRGIWDDPWCLGGDFNVILSQRERSSQGRLTGAMRRFAQIVDELELLDLLLQGGALTWSRGRNNQAWARLDRFLNHFSGVAQSRLPRPTSDHFPILLMGGGLRRGLSPFRFENMWLKVDGFKDLLREWWQGSEVRGRASFRLATKMKELKQKIKVWNREVFGRLEVNKNSALQQVEY
;
A
#
# COMPACT_ATOMS: atom_id res chain seq x y z
N MET A 1 -4.83 -18.30 -16.43
CA MET A 1 -4.60 -16.90 -16.05
C MET A 1 -5.17 -15.91 -17.06
N TRP A 2 -4.56 -15.71 -18.24
CA TRP A 2 -5.01 -14.67 -19.18
C TRP A 2 -6.42 -14.86 -19.74
N GLU A 3 -6.76 -16.10 -20.12
CA GLU A 3 -8.10 -16.45 -20.59
C GLU A 3 -9.16 -16.27 -19.49
N GLU A 4 -8.81 -16.56 -18.24
CA GLU A 4 -9.70 -16.35 -17.09
C GLU A 4 -9.97 -14.87 -16.85
N LEU A 5 -8.96 -14.00 -17.03
CA LEU A 5 -9.15 -12.55 -16.97
C LEU A 5 -10.06 -12.04 -18.09
N GLY A 6 -9.91 -12.56 -19.31
CA GLY A 6 -10.82 -12.27 -20.42
C GLY A 6 -12.26 -12.72 -20.13
N ALA A 7 -12.43 -13.92 -19.57
CA ALA A 7 -13.74 -14.44 -19.17
C ALA A 7 -14.38 -13.57 -18.07
N ILE A 8 -13.61 -13.16 -17.06
CA ILE A 8 -14.08 -12.24 -16.01
C ILE A 8 -14.53 -10.91 -16.63
N ARG A 9 -13.75 -10.34 -17.56
CA ARG A 9 -14.12 -9.10 -18.24
C ARG A 9 -15.41 -9.24 -19.05
N GLY A 10 -15.64 -10.40 -19.69
CA GLY A 10 -16.87 -10.67 -20.43
C GLY A 10 -18.13 -10.77 -19.57
N ILE A 11 -17.97 -10.89 -18.24
CA ILE A 11 -19.08 -10.99 -17.28
C ILE A 11 -19.20 -9.69 -16.45
N TRP A 12 -18.12 -8.91 -16.33
CA TRP A 12 -18.04 -7.74 -15.45
C TRP A 12 -17.85 -6.45 -16.27
N ASP A 13 -18.87 -5.60 -16.29
CA ASP A 13 -18.89 -4.37 -17.11
C ASP A 13 -18.45 -3.10 -16.38
N ASP A 14 -18.31 -3.13 -15.05
CA ASP A 14 -17.87 -1.97 -14.28
C ASP A 14 -16.34 -1.78 -14.35
N PRO A 15 -15.83 -0.53 -14.18
CA PRO A 15 -14.41 -0.26 -14.05
C PRO A 15 -13.75 -1.14 -13.00
N TRP A 16 -12.62 -1.75 -13.35
CA TRP A 16 -11.91 -2.69 -12.49
C TRP A 16 -10.41 -2.42 -12.47
N CYS A 17 -9.77 -2.98 -11.44
CA CYS A 17 -8.33 -2.91 -11.23
C CYS A 17 -7.79 -4.31 -10.95
N LEU A 18 -6.76 -4.68 -11.71
CA LEU A 18 -5.94 -5.86 -11.50
C LEU A 18 -4.66 -5.42 -10.78
N GLY A 19 -4.24 -6.17 -9.78
CA GLY A 19 -3.04 -5.85 -9.02
C GLY A 19 -2.34 -7.11 -8.53
N GLY A 20 -1.03 -7.16 -8.69
CA GLY A 20 -0.22 -8.26 -8.19
C GLY A 20 1.08 -8.45 -8.96
N ASP A 21 1.74 -9.58 -8.66
CA ASP A 21 2.91 -10.08 -9.37
C ASP A 21 2.49 -10.84 -10.63
N PHE A 22 2.77 -10.27 -11.80
CA PHE A 22 2.47 -10.92 -13.08
C PHE A 22 3.61 -11.81 -13.58
N ASN A 23 4.79 -11.76 -12.95
CA ASN A 23 6.02 -12.43 -13.40
C ASN A 23 6.41 -12.15 -14.87
N VAL A 24 5.87 -11.08 -15.46
CA VAL A 24 6.10 -10.68 -16.86
C VAL A 24 6.25 -9.16 -16.94
N ILE A 25 7.22 -8.70 -17.73
CA ILE A 25 7.45 -7.28 -18.03
C ILE A 25 6.73 -6.88 -19.32
N LEU A 26 6.30 -5.61 -19.43
CA LEU A 26 5.71 -5.05 -20.65
C LEU A 26 6.77 -4.58 -21.65
N SER A 27 7.94 -4.15 -21.15
CA SER A 27 9.00 -3.59 -21.98
C SER A 27 10.37 -4.07 -21.53
N GLN A 28 11.32 -4.18 -22.47
CA GLN A 28 12.72 -4.49 -22.15
C GLN A 28 13.34 -3.50 -21.17
N ARG A 29 12.85 -2.25 -21.16
CA ARG A 29 13.31 -1.21 -20.23
C ARG A 29 12.96 -1.50 -18.77
N GLU A 30 12.07 -2.44 -18.52
CA GLU A 30 11.62 -2.83 -17.19
C GLU A 30 12.46 -3.96 -16.58
N ARG A 31 13.67 -4.24 -17.10
CA ARG A 31 14.63 -5.17 -16.48
C ARG A 31 16.09 -4.80 -16.73
N SER A 32 16.98 -5.32 -15.89
CA SER A 32 18.43 -5.05 -15.98
C SER A 32 19.12 -5.75 -17.15
N SER A 33 18.67 -6.95 -17.49
CA SER A 33 19.25 -7.73 -18.58
C SER A 33 18.69 -7.31 -19.92
N GLN A 34 19.59 -6.94 -20.82
CA GLN A 34 19.25 -6.75 -22.23
C GLN A 34 19.00 -8.13 -22.84
N GLY A 35 17.80 -8.32 -23.39
CA GLY A 35 17.42 -9.59 -24.01
C GLY A 35 16.37 -9.39 -25.10
N ARG A 36 15.98 -10.49 -25.75
CA ARG A 36 14.99 -10.44 -26.82
C ARG A 36 13.57 -10.32 -26.26
N LEU A 37 12.67 -9.71 -27.02
CA LEU A 37 11.24 -9.72 -26.76
C LEU A 37 10.75 -11.18 -26.76
N THR A 38 10.05 -11.58 -25.70
CA THR A 38 9.50 -12.93 -25.57
C THR A 38 8.04 -12.98 -26.02
N GLY A 39 7.54 -14.17 -26.36
CA GLY A 39 6.11 -14.35 -26.66
C GLY A 39 5.22 -13.97 -25.47
N ALA A 40 5.67 -14.23 -24.23
CA ALA A 40 4.94 -13.85 -23.02
C ALA A 40 4.79 -12.33 -22.88
N MET A 41 5.85 -11.55 -23.18
CA MET A 41 5.78 -10.08 -23.16
C MET A 41 4.76 -9.56 -24.18
N ARG A 42 4.77 -10.11 -25.40
CA ARG A 42 3.83 -9.70 -26.46
C ARG A 42 2.39 -10.02 -26.07
N ARG A 43 2.14 -11.23 -25.56
CA ARG A 43 0.81 -11.62 -25.09
C ARG A 43 0.35 -10.74 -23.93
N PHE A 44 1.22 -10.43 -22.98
CA PHE A 44 0.86 -9.57 -21.87
C PHE A 44 0.49 -8.16 -22.34
N ALA A 45 1.28 -7.56 -23.24
CA ALA A 45 0.95 -6.27 -23.83
C ALA A 45 -0.37 -6.29 -24.61
N GLN A 46 -0.62 -7.35 -25.37
CA GLN A 46 -1.88 -7.55 -26.09
C GLN A 46 -3.08 -7.59 -25.14
N ILE A 47 -2.98 -8.31 -24.02
CA ILE A 47 -4.08 -8.41 -23.05
C ILE A 47 -4.34 -7.08 -22.35
N VAL A 48 -3.29 -6.33 -22.01
CA VAL A 48 -3.43 -4.99 -21.43
C VAL A 48 -4.18 -4.07 -22.39
N ASP A 49 -3.88 -4.16 -23.68
CA ASP A 49 -4.55 -3.40 -24.75
C ASP A 49 -6.00 -3.85 -24.98
N GLU A 50 -6.23 -5.16 -25.17
CA GLU A 50 -7.57 -5.75 -25.39
C GLU A 50 -8.54 -5.49 -24.24
N LEU A 51 -8.02 -5.42 -23.01
CA LEU A 51 -8.82 -5.13 -21.82
C LEU A 51 -8.87 -3.64 -21.48
N GLU A 52 -8.30 -2.77 -22.33
CA GLU A 52 -8.27 -1.30 -22.17
C GLU A 52 -7.71 -0.85 -20.81
N LEU A 53 -6.73 -1.60 -20.29
CA LEU A 53 -6.16 -1.37 -18.97
C LEU A 53 -5.05 -0.32 -19.01
N LEU A 54 -5.12 0.65 -18.10
CA LEU A 54 -4.06 1.63 -17.93
C LEU A 54 -2.93 1.07 -17.05
N ASP A 55 -1.71 1.06 -17.58
CA ASP A 55 -0.47 0.92 -16.78
C ASP A 55 0.04 2.29 -16.36
N LEU A 56 -0.10 2.61 -15.08
CA LEU A 56 0.33 3.90 -14.53
C LEU A 56 1.85 3.92 -14.31
N LEU A 57 2.44 5.10 -14.28
CA LEU A 57 3.84 5.23 -13.84
C LEU A 57 3.98 4.88 -12.35
N LEU A 58 5.07 4.19 -12.01
CA LEU A 58 5.41 3.87 -10.63
C LEU A 58 6.28 4.97 -10.01
N GLN A 59 5.74 5.65 -9.00
CA GLN A 59 6.45 6.69 -8.25
C GLN A 59 7.41 6.07 -7.23
N GLY A 60 8.54 6.73 -6.97
CA GLY A 60 9.52 6.26 -5.99
C GLY A 60 10.45 5.15 -6.49
N GLY A 61 10.47 4.88 -7.80
CA GLY A 61 11.34 3.92 -8.48
C GLY A 61 10.57 3.07 -9.50
N ALA A 62 11.16 2.78 -10.66
CA ALA A 62 10.47 2.08 -11.76
C ALA A 62 10.44 0.54 -11.63
N LEU A 63 11.02 -0.01 -10.57
CA LEU A 63 11.31 -1.43 -10.40
C LEU A 63 10.62 -1.97 -9.17
N THR A 64 10.13 -3.20 -9.26
CA THR A 64 9.31 -3.82 -8.21
C THR A 64 9.88 -5.11 -7.69
N TRP A 65 10.92 -5.63 -8.34
CA TRP A 65 11.65 -6.79 -7.89
C TRP A 65 13.16 -6.60 -8.11
N SER A 66 13.96 -7.13 -7.19
CA SER A 66 15.41 -7.23 -7.39
C SER A 66 16.05 -8.35 -6.56
N ARG A 67 17.06 -9.01 -7.15
CA ARG A 67 17.78 -10.15 -6.56
C ARG A 67 19.27 -10.13 -6.95
N GLY A 68 20.09 -10.90 -6.23
CA GLY A 68 21.53 -11.05 -6.47
C GLY A 68 22.38 -10.25 -5.50
N ARG A 69 23.72 -10.45 -5.51
CA ARG A 69 24.64 -9.61 -4.71
C ARG A 69 24.45 -8.15 -5.12
N ASN A 70 24.23 -7.26 -4.15
CA ASN A 70 24.01 -5.82 -4.36
C ASN A 70 22.90 -5.50 -5.39
N ASN A 71 21.81 -6.27 -5.43
CA ASN A 71 20.64 -6.00 -6.29
C ASN A 71 20.96 -5.92 -7.80
N GLN A 72 21.94 -6.69 -8.30
CA GLN A 72 22.38 -6.66 -9.70
C GLN A 72 21.31 -7.06 -10.73
N ALA A 73 20.34 -7.91 -10.34
CA ALA A 73 19.18 -8.21 -11.17
C ALA A 73 17.98 -7.41 -10.67
N TRP A 74 17.27 -6.77 -11.60
CA TRP A 74 16.06 -6.02 -11.28
C TRP A 74 15.05 -6.12 -12.41
N ALA A 75 13.76 -6.08 -12.05
CA ALA A 75 12.65 -6.09 -12.97
C ALA A 75 11.40 -5.40 -12.40
N ARG A 76 10.46 -5.01 -13.26
CA ARG A 76 9.10 -4.57 -12.87
C ARG A 76 8.09 -5.71 -13.08
N LEU A 77 7.92 -6.55 -12.07
CA LEU A 77 7.04 -7.73 -12.13
C LEU A 77 5.65 -7.45 -11.53
N ASP A 78 5.63 -6.72 -10.43
CA ASP A 78 4.41 -6.26 -9.79
C ASP A 78 3.88 -4.95 -10.42
N ARG A 79 2.57 -4.82 -10.59
CA ARG A 79 1.90 -3.56 -10.99
C ARG A 79 0.40 -3.56 -10.68
N PHE A 80 -0.20 -2.38 -10.67
CA PHE A 80 -1.64 -2.22 -10.82
C PHE A 80 -1.99 -1.78 -12.24
N LEU A 81 -2.94 -2.48 -12.85
CA LEU A 81 -3.53 -2.21 -14.16
C LEU A 81 -5.01 -1.90 -13.95
N ASN A 82 -5.53 -0.79 -14.47
CA ASN A 82 -6.87 -0.36 -14.07
C ASN A 82 -7.57 0.59 -15.05
N HIS A 83 -8.86 0.83 -14.80
CA HIS A 83 -9.71 1.73 -15.58
C HIS A 83 -9.95 3.10 -14.90
N PHE A 84 -9.38 3.32 -13.72
CA PHE A 84 -9.65 4.50 -12.92
C PHE A 84 -8.75 5.67 -13.36
N SER A 85 -9.33 6.86 -13.42
CA SER A 85 -8.59 8.10 -13.59
C SER A 85 -8.22 8.70 -12.23
N GLY A 86 -7.14 9.51 -12.19
CA GLY A 86 -6.71 10.19 -10.97
C GLY A 86 -6.19 9.27 -9.87
N VAL A 87 -5.82 8.03 -10.22
CA VAL A 87 -5.08 7.10 -9.36
C VAL A 87 -3.58 7.20 -9.65
N ALA A 88 -2.77 6.94 -8.63
CA ALA A 88 -1.32 6.86 -8.73
C ALA A 88 -0.83 5.58 -8.06
N GLN A 89 0.27 5.02 -8.55
CA GLN A 89 0.94 3.92 -7.87
C GLN A 89 2.34 4.34 -7.41
N SER A 90 2.68 4.02 -6.16
CA SER A 90 3.99 4.30 -5.57
C SER A 90 4.62 3.06 -4.97
N ARG A 91 5.94 3.00 -5.07
CA ARG A 91 6.75 1.93 -4.50
C ARG A 91 6.97 2.19 -3.00
N LEU A 92 6.81 1.15 -2.19
CA LEU A 92 7.15 1.16 -0.76
C LEU A 92 8.48 0.43 -0.52
N PRO A 93 9.18 0.74 0.59
CA PRO A 93 10.39 0.01 0.98
C PRO A 93 10.14 -1.49 1.18
N ARG A 94 11.18 -2.32 0.97
CA ARG A 94 11.12 -3.80 1.09
C ARG A 94 12.09 -4.40 2.12
N PRO A 95 11.94 -4.16 3.42
CA PRO A 95 12.95 -4.57 4.41
C PRO A 95 13.34 -6.06 4.39
N THR A 96 12.41 -6.94 4.02
CA THR A 96 12.60 -8.40 4.10
C THR A 96 12.24 -9.17 2.84
N SER A 97 11.81 -8.48 1.77
CA SER A 97 11.32 -9.09 0.54
C SER A 97 12.25 -8.77 -0.62
N ASP A 98 12.33 -9.65 -1.63
CA ASP A 98 12.93 -9.33 -2.93
C ASP A 98 11.98 -8.51 -3.83
N HIS A 99 10.69 -8.42 -3.44
CA HIS A 99 9.69 -7.55 -4.05
C HIS A 99 9.46 -6.27 -3.24
N PHE A 100 9.31 -5.15 -3.94
CA PHE A 100 8.83 -3.88 -3.41
C PHE A 100 7.31 -3.86 -3.37
N PRO A 101 6.67 -3.69 -2.20
CA PRO A 101 5.24 -3.51 -2.13
C PRO A 101 4.83 -2.26 -2.93
N ILE A 102 3.69 -2.32 -3.62
CA ILE A 102 3.14 -1.19 -4.37
C ILE A 102 1.90 -0.68 -3.66
N LEU A 103 1.85 0.63 -3.42
CA LEU A 103 0.68 1.33 -2.92
C LEU A 103 -0.10 1.92 -4.10
N LEU A 104 -1.35 1.50 -4.27
CA LEU A 104 -2.30 2.17 -5.16
C LEU A 104 -3.03 3.26 -4.37
N MET A 105 -2.84 4.50 -4.80
CA MET A 105 -3.46 5.69 -4.21
C MET A 105 -4.55 6.18 -5.16
N GLY A 106 -5.81 5.98 -4.77
CA GLY A 106 -6.95 6.66 -5.37
C GLY A 106 -7.52 7.72 -4.45
N GLY A 107 -8.29 8.66 -4.99
CA GLY A 107 -9.02 9.60 -4.14
C GLY A 107 -9.13 11.02 -4.66
N GLY A 108 -9.61 11.19 -5.90
CA GLY A 108 -10.21 12.46 -6.33
C GLY A 108 -11.44 12.86 -5.49
N LEU A 109 -12.03 11.94 -4.72
CA LEU A 109 -13.03 12.23 -3.70
C LEU A 109 -12.43 12.07 -2.30
N ARG A 110 -11.91 13.16 -1.73
CA ARG A 110 -11.77 13.27 -0.27
C ARG A 110 -13.17 13.32 0.35
N ARG A 111 -13.78 12.16 0.63
CA ARG A 111 -14.97 12.10 1.50
C ARG A 111 -14.52 12.25 2.95
N GLY A 112 -14.48 13.50 3.41
CA GLY A 112 -14.31 13.86 4.83
C GLY A 112 -12.89 13.70 5.38
N LEU A 113 -12.73 14.03 6.66
CA LEU A 113 -11.50 13.79 7.41
C LEU A 113 -11.29 12.28 7.56
N SER A 114 -10.10 11.78 7.21
CA SER A 114 -9.75 10.38 7.42
C SER A 114 -9.99 9.98 8.89
N PRO A 115 -10.62 8.82 9.15
CA PRO A 115 -10.73 8.29 10.50
C PRO A 115 -9.36 8.19 11.17
N PHE A 116 -9.32 8.34 12.50
CA PHE A 116 -8.10 8.11 13.24
C PHE A 116 -7.66 6.65 13.09
N ARG A 117 -6.42 6.44 12.65
CA ARG A 117 -5.75 5.14 12.62
C ARG A 117 -4.52 5.21 13.52
N PHE A 118 -4.12 4.06 14.03
CA PHE A 118 -2.93 3.93 14.86
C PHE A 118 -2.10 2.73 14.44
N GLU A 119 -0.82 2.72 14.82
CA GLU A 119 0.11 1.67 14.42
C GLU A 119 -0.16 0.37 15.18
N ASN A 120 -0.30 -0.75 14.46
CA ASN A 120 -0.63 -2.06 15.05
C ASN A 120 0.40 -2.54 16.07
N MET A 121 1.66 -2.08 15.96
CA MET A 121 2.71 -2.41 16.93
C MET A 121 2.37 -1.95 18.35
N TRP A 122 1.56 -0.89 18.52
CA TRP A 122 1.18 -0.40 19.85
C TRP A 122 0.41 -1.46 20.64
N LEU A 123 -0.36 -2.32 19.96
CA LEU A 123 -1.08 -3.44 20.60
C LEU A 123 -0.17 -4.54 21.16
N LYS A 124 1.11 -4.54 20.79
CA LYS A 124 2.14 -5.45 21.28
C LYS A 124 2.94 -4.88 22.44
N VAL A 125 2.74 -3.61 22.80
CA VAL A 125 3.43 -2.98 23.92
C VAL A 125 2.73 -3.40 25.21
N ASP A 126 3.50 -3.95 26.15
CA ASP A 126 2.99 -4.38 27.44
C ASP A 126 2.28 -3.22 28.16
N GLY A 127 1.10 -3.50 28.72
CA GLY A 127 0.25 -2.53 29.40
C GLY A 127 -0.53 -1.57 28.49
N PHE A 128 -0.29 -1.52 27.17
CA PHE A 128 -1.03 -0.59 26.30
C PHE A 128 -2.54 -0.86 26.26
N LYS A 129 -2.95 -2.13 26.23
CA LYS A 129 -4.37 -2.51 26.27
C LYS A 129 -5.04 -2.13 27.58
N ASP A 130 -4.29 -2.17 28.69
CA ASP A 130 -4.78 -1.79 30.01
C ASP A 130 -4.95 -0.27 30.10
N LEU A 131 -3.99 0.50 29.58
CA LEU A 131 -4.11 1.96 29.42
C LEU A 131 -5.33 2.33 28.58
N LEU A 132 -5.58 1.66 27.44
CA LEU A 132 -6.77 1.91 26.63
C LEU A 132 -8.06 1.67 27.43
N ARG A 133 -8.10 0.59 28.23
CA ARG A 133 -9.25 0.26 29.08
C ARG A 133 -9.46 1.31 30.16
N GLU A 134 -8.40 1.71 30.85
CA GLU A 134 -8.42 2.75 31.89
C GLU A 134 -8.92 4.08 31.33
N TRP A 135 -8.34 4.54 30.22
CA TRP A 135 -8.73 5.79 29.55
C TRP A 135 -10.17 5.76 29.07
N TRP A 136 -10.62 4.60 28.58
CA TRP A 136 -12.00 4.42 28.19
C TRP A 136 -12.93 4.48 29.40
N GLN A 137 -12.61 3.82 30.51
CA GLN A 137 -13.48 3.76 31.68
C GLN A 137 -13.50 5.08 32.47
N GLY A 138 -12.36 5.76 32.60
CA GLY A 138 -12.24 7.04 33.31
C GLY A 138 -12.85 8.24 32.58
N SER A 139 -13.40 8.04 31.39
CA SER A 139 -14.08 9.07 30.60
C SER A 139 -15.60 9.02 30.85
N GLU A 140 -16.10 9.99 31.61
CA GLU A 140 -17.54 10.21 31.83
C GLU A 140 -18.08 11.28 30.89
N VAL A 141 -18.76 10.84 29.82
CA VAL A 141 -19.46 11.73 28.88
C VAL A 141 -20.96 11.56 29.05
N ARG A 142 -21.69 12.67 29.26
CA ARG A 142 -23.15 12.72 29.30
C ARG A 142 -23.73 13.02 27.90
N GLY A 143 -24.97 12.60 27.65
CA GLY A 143 -25.70 12.85 26.41
C GLY A 143 -26.13 11.57 25.68
N ARG A 144 -26.55 11.71 24.41
CA ARG A 144 -26.98 10.58 23.57
C ARG A 144 -25.83 9.60 23.33
N ALA A 145 -26.13 8.32 23.12
CA ALA A 145 -25.13 7.26 22.94
C ALA A 145 -24.11 7.56 21.82
N SER A 146 -24.57 8.09 20.68
CA SER A 146 -23.71 8.49 19.56
C SER A 146 -22.74 9.61 19.92
N PHE A 147 -23.22 10.63 20.65
CA PHE A 147 -22.39 11.72 21.15
C PHE A 147 -21.34 11.23 22.15
N ARG A 148 -21.76 10.35 23.07
CA ARG A 148 -20.84 9.72 24.04
C ARG A 148 -19.73 8.98 23.32
N LEU A 149 -20.06 8.09 22.39
CA LEU A 149 -19.07 7.33 21.61
C LEU A 149 -18.09 8.26 20.87
N ALA A 150 -18.60 9.26 20.14
CA ALA A 150 -17.76 10.17 19.38
C ALA A 150 -16.78 10.96 20.27
N THR A 151 -17.25 11.45 21.42
CA THR A 151 -16.43 12.19 22.38
C THR A 151 -15.38 11.30 23.02
N LYS A 152 -15.74 10.09 23.46
CA LYS A 152 -14.78 9.13 24.04
C LYS A 152 -13.69 8.74 23.02
N MET A 153 -14.06 8.53 21.77
CA MET A 153 -13.09 8.26 20.69
C MET A 153 -12.16 9.45 20.45
N LYS A 154 -12.66 10.68 20.53
CA LYS A 154 -11.84 11.90 20.41
C LYS A 154 -10.85 12.04 21.57
N GLU A 155 -11.28 11.76 22.79
CA GLU A 155 -10.42 11.77 23.98
C GLU A 155 -9.35 10.68 23.91
N LEU A 156 -9.75 9.46 23.57
CA LEU A 156 -8.85 8.32 23.43
C LEU A 156 -7.77 8.59 22.39
N LYS A 157 -8.14 9.17 21.24
CA LYS A 157 -7.19 9.64 20.21
C LYS A 157 -6.14 10.59 20.78
N GLN A 158 -6.52 11.53 21.63
CA GLN A 158 -5.55 12.48 22.21
C GLN A 158 -4.61 11.80 23.21
N LYS A 159 -5.14 10.95 24.07
CA LYS A 159 -4.33 10.18 25.04
C LYS A 159 -3.32 9.28 24.33
N ILE A 160 -3.74 8.56 23.31
CA ILE A 160 -2.85 7.74 22.48
C ILE A 160 -1.75 8.59 21.83
N LYS A 161 -2.07 9.80 21.33
CA LYS A 161 -1.06 10.69 20.73
C LYS A 161 -0.02 11.16 21.74
N VAL A 162 -0.44 11.52 22.96
CA VAL A 162 0.47 11.92 24.03
C VAL A 162 1.34 10.75 24.44
N TRP A 163 0.75 9.60 24.74
CA TRP A 163 1.46 8.37 25.08
C TRP A 163 2.47 7.95 24.00
N ASN A 164 2.09 7.97 22.72
CA ASN A 164 3.01 7.63 21.62
C ASN A 164 4.21 8.57 21.58
N ARG A 165 4.00 9.88 21.82
CA ARG A 165 5.10 10.85 21.87
C ARG A 165 6.00 10.62 23.09
N GLU A 166 5.45 10.23 24.23
CA GLU A 166 6.21 9.98 25.47
C GLU A 166 7.01 8.68 25.41
N VAL A 167 6.42 7.62 24.83
CA VAL A 167 7.06 6.29 24.78
C VAL A 167 7.97 6.13 23.56
N PHE A 168 7.56 6.63 22.39
CA PHE A 168 8.27 6.42 21.13
C PHE A 168 8.85 7.70 20.51
N GLY A 169 8.56 8.88 21.05
CA GLY A 169 9.04 10.14 20.50
C GLY A 169 8.48 10.43 19.11
N ARG A 170 9.37 10.67 18.14
CA ARG A 170 9.03 10.92 16.73
C ARG A 170 9.02 9.61 15.93
N LEU A 171 8.04 8.75 16.20
CA LEU A 171 7.95 7.43 15.57
C LEU A 171 8.07 7.46 14.03
N GLU A 172 7.45 8.43 13.36
CA GLU A 172 7.55 8.59 11.90
C GLU A 172 8.99 8.87 11.43
N VAL A 173 9.72 9.71 12.15
CA VAL A 173 11.13 10.01 11.85
C VAL A 173 11.96 8.76 12.09
N ASN A 174 11.77 8.09 13.22
CA ASN A 174 12.51 6.87 13.56
C ASN A 174 12.26 5.75 12.54
N LYS A 175 11.01 5.60 12.09
CA LYS A 175 10.61 4.65 11.05
C LYS A 175 11.28 4.97 9.71
N ASN A 176 11.24 6.23 9.29
CA ASN A 176 11.90 6.66 8.05
C ASN A 176 13.42 6.49 8.12
N SER A 177 14.04 6.83 9.26
CA SER A 177 15.48 6.62 9.48
C SER A 177 15.85 5.13 9.47
N ALA A 178 15.05 4.27 10.11
CA ALA A 178 15.26 2.83 10.08
C ALA A 178 15.10 2.26 8.66
N LEU A 179 14.12 2.75 7.88
CA LEU A 179 13.93 2.35 6.49
C LEU A 179 15.10 2.79 5.61
N GLN A 180 15.64 4.00 5.79
CA GLN A 180 16.84 4.47 5.08
C GLN A 180 18.08 3.61 5.35
N GLN A 181 18.20 3.01 6.54
CA GLN A 181 19.31 2.10 6.86
C GLN A 181 19.20 0.75 6.12
N VAL A 182 18.02 0.40 5.61
CA VAL A 182 17.73 -0.87 4.94
C VAL A 182 17.59 -0.71 3.43
N GLU A 183 17.42 0.52 2.91
CA GLU A 183 17.48 0.82 1.48
C GLU A 183 18.93 0.82 0.96
N TYR A 184 19.50 -0.37 0.73
CA TYR A 184 20.73 -0.61 -0.04
C TYR A 184 20.54 -1.75 -1.05
#